data_AF-A0A7S7LFU8-F1
#
_entry.id   AF-A0A7S7LFU8-F1
#
_cell.length_a   1.000
_cell.length_b   1.000
_cell.length_c   1.000
_cell.angle_alpha   90.00
_cell.angle_beta   90.00
_cell.angle_gamma   90.00
#
_symmetry.space_group_name_H-M   'P 1'
#
loop_
_entity.id
_entity.type
_entity.pdbx_description
1 polymer ?
#
loop_
_entity_poly.entity_id
_entity_poly.type
_entity_poly.pdbx_seq_one_letter_code
_entity_poly.pdbx_strand_id
1 'polypeptide(L)'
;MLKPEYQSFPLVRITLIGPPKSGKSSIANLFVNNNFVGYSTSNLPEVYYRTVRLPPEDSEIGDPISLCLEIEDLPGIESSYINDQFVNRYFNMARRELFIPPGTKDIIPFKIWRPPKVPLAAGQKYLPLTQGRMGFIFVCDINDIDSIKAIELLYQKFQSISELSISSIKPVVFLCANKVDKDTETKNFELNLFRIEDFASRMFIRLWKTSALTGKNIRHMFRDMLYLINSNSALWQIDLRYVSESSESEEEAQDFLSQCLNI
;
A
#
# COMPACT_ATOMS: atom_id res chain seq x y z
N MET A 1 5.88 19.04 -16.73
CA MET A 1 5.09 17.80 -16.89
C MET A 1 3.99 17.85 -15.85
N LEU A 2 2.75 18.12 -16.26
CA LEU A 2 1.66 18.54 -15.37
C LEU A 2 1.04 17.32 -14.67
N LYS A 3 0.87 17.39 -13.34
CA LYS A 3 -0.07 16.52 -12.62
C LYS A 3 -1.43 16.67 -13.31
N PRO A 4 -2.21 15.59 -13.54
CA PRO A 4 -3.51 15.75 -14.16
C PRO A 4 -4.34 16.72 -13.32
N GLU A 5 -4.69 17.86 -13.90
CA GLU A 5 -5.50 18.94 -13.29
C GLU A 5 -6.91 18.47 -12.88
N TYR A 6 -7.22 17.19 -13.13
CA TYR A 6 -8.52 16.55 -12.94
C TYR A 6 -8.68 15.80 -11.61
N GLN A 7 -7.66 15.73 -10.75
CA GLN A 7 -7.82 15.17 -9.39
C GLN A 7 -7.87 16.30 -8.35
N SER A 8 -9.06 16.82 -8.11
CA SER A 8 -9.34 17.73 -6.99
C SER A 8 -9.05 17.09 -5.62
N PHE A 9 -8.98 15.76 -5.56
CA PHE A 9 -8.68 14.99 -4.36
C PHE A 9 -7.93 13.69 -4.71
N PRO A 10 -6.58 13.67 -4.66
CA PRO A 10 -5.79 12.52 -5.10
C PRO A 10 -5.93 11.32 -4.16
N LEU A 11 -5.91 10.11 -4.72
CA LEU A 11 -5.95 8.85 -3.96
C LEU A 11 -4.56 8.20 -3.93
N VAL A 12 -4.06 7.95 -2.73
CA VAL A 12 -2.83 7.20 -2.48
C VAL A 12 -3.18 5.82 -1.95
N ARG A 13 -2.50 4.79 -2.46
CA ARG A 13 -2.64 3.40 -2.00
C ARG A 13 -1.37 2.89 -1.37
N ILE A 14 -1.47 2.47 -0.10
CA ILE A 14 -0.36 1.87 0.65
C ILE A 14 -0.78 0.47 1.10
N THR A 15 0.08 -0.52 0.88
CA THR A 15 -0.14 -1.88 1.38
C THR A 15 0.77 -2.19 2.57
N LEU A 16 0.20 -2.74 3.65
CA LEU A 16 0.94 -3.33 4.77
C LEU A 16 1.12 -4.82 4.55
N ILE A 17 2.37 -5.29 4.64
CA ILE A 17 2.75 -6.68 4.36
C ILE A 17 3.64 -7.21 5.47
N GLY A 18 3.45 -8.46 5.86
CA GLY A 18 4.28 -9.08 6.88
C GLY A 18 3.65 -10.30 7.55
N PRO A 19 4.42 -11.01 8.36
CA PRO A 19 3.99 -12.24 9.01
C PRO A 19 2.84 -12.01 10.00
N PRO A 20 2.18 -13.09 10.46
CA PRO A 20 1.21 -13.02 11.55
C PRO A 20 1.80 -12.30 12.77
N LYS A 21 0.96 -11.57 13.51
CA LYS A 21 1.34 -10.86 14.75
C LYS A 21 2.41 -9.77 14.61
N SER A 22 2.91 -9.44 13.42
CA SER A 22 3.81 -8.28 13.19
C SER A 22 3.22 -6.92 13.62
N GLY A 23 1.89 -6.83 13.72
CA GLY A 23 1.17 -5.64 14.19
C GLY A 23 0.71 -4.69 13.08
N LYS A 24 0.59 -5.17 11.84
CA LYS A 24 0.06 -4.41 10.68
C LYS A 24 -1.30 -3.77 10.97
N SER A 25 -2.28 -4.56 11.40
CA SER A 25 -3.62 -4.10 11.75
C SER A 25 -3.58 -3.05 12.85
N SER A 26 -2.74 -3.24 13.87
CA SER A 26 -2.55 -2.26 14.95
C SER A 26 -1.95 -0.94 14.44
N ILE A 27 -1.01 -0.99 13.48
CA ILE A 27 -0.43 0.19 12.83
C ILE A 27 -1.48 0.93 11.99
N ALA A 28 -2.22 0.22 11.15
CA ALA A 28 -3.28 0.79 10.31
C ALA A 28 -4.36 1.45 11.18
N ASN A 29 -4.86 0.72 12.17
CA ASN A 29 -5.93 1.18 13.04
C ASN A 29 -5.49 2.36 13.93
N LEU A 30 -4.25 2.33 14.46
CA LEU A 30 -3.73 3.47 15.20
C LEU A 30 -3.57 4.70 14.29
N PHE A 31 -3.06 4.52 13.08
CA PHE A 31 -2.92 5.64 12.16
C PHE A 31 -4.29 6.22 11.82
N VAL A 32 -5.24 5.38 11.39
CA VAL A 32 -6.53 5.83 10.84
C VAL A 32 -7.49 6.28 11.92
N ASN A 33 -7.70 5.46 12.94
CA ASN A 33 -8.73 5.63 13.96
C ASN A 33 -8.19 6.16 15.29
N ASN A 34 -6.86 6.39 15.39
CA ASN A 34 -6.21 6.79 16.64
C ASN A 34 -6.51 5.81 17.79
N ASN A 35 -6.65 4.53 17.46
CA ASN A 35 -7.05 3.48 18.40
C ASN A 35 -6.12 2.26 18.28
N PHE A 36 -5.68 1.74 19.43
CA PHE A 36 -4.91 0.51 19.53
C PHE A 36 -5.81 -0.59 20.10
N VAL A 37 -6.11 -1.62 19.30
CA VAL A 37 -7.04 -2.71 19.66
C VAL A 37 -6.28 -4.00 20.05
N GLY A 38 -4.98 -3.90 20.31
CA GLY A 38 -4.14 -5.06 20.59
C GLY A 38 -3.59 -5.73 19.34
N TYR A 39 -2.91 -6.87 19.54
CA TYR A 39 -2.26 -7.66 18.50
C TYR A 39 -3.06 -8.93 18.21
N SER A 40 -4.31 -8.79 17.76
CA SER A 40 -5.07 -9.92 17.23
C SER A 40 -4.55 -10.31 15.84
N THR A 41 -4.64 -11.58 15.50
CA THR A 41 -4.37 -12.04 14.13
C THR A 41 -5.58 -11.70 13.26
N SER A 42 -5.39 -10.83 12.28
CA SER A 42 -6.40 -10.65 11.24
C SER A 42 -6.34 -11.82 10.26
N ASN A 43 -7.45 -12.57 10.19
CA ASN A 43 -7.61 -13.69 9.27
C ASN A 43 -8.05 -13.24 7.88
N LEU A 44 -8.61 -12.02 7.78
CA LEU A 44 -9.09 -11.43 6.55
C LEU A 44 -8.39 -10.10 6.30
N PRO A 45 -8.09 -9.77 5.05
CA PRO A 45 -7.58 -8.46 4.71
C PRO A 45 -8.61 -7.37 4.99
N GLU A 46 -8.13 -6.21 5.46
CA GLU A 46 -8.95 -5.05 5.77
C GLU A 46 -8.47 -3.84 4.96
N VAL A 47 -9.38 -2.91 4.68
CA VAL A 47 -9.05 -1.67 3.97
C VAL A 47 -9.51 -0.49 4.80
N TYR A 48 -8.59 0.44 5.03
CA TYR A 48 -8.81 1.63 5.82
C TYR A 48 -8.71 2.87 4.95
N TYR A 49 -9.52 3.88 5.25
CA TYR A 49 -9.48 5.17 4.57
C TYR A 49 -9.21 6.30 5.53
N ARG A 50 -8.31 7.22 5.16
CA ARG A 50 -8.04 8.44 5.92
C ARG A 50 -7.77 9.61 4.99
N THR A 51 -8.41 10.74 5.26
CA THR A 51 -8.01 12.02 4.64
C THR A 51 -6.81 12.59 5.38
N VAL A 52 -5.74 12.94 4.65
CA VAL A 52 -4.52 13.55 5.18
C VAL A 52 -4.28 14.89 4.50
N ARG A 53 -3.93 15.91 5.28
CA ARG A 53 -3.49 17.20 4.78
C ARG A 53 -1.98 17.31 5.01
N LEU A 54 -1.21 17.32 3.91
CA LEU A 54 0.23 17.50 3.94
C LEU A 54 0.53 19.00 3.89
N PRO A 55 1.21 19.58 4.90
CA PRO A 55 1.73 20.93 4.76
C PRO A 55 2.81 20.96 3.65
N PRO A 56 3.04 22.13 3.03
CA PRO A 56 4.23 22.31 2.20
C PRO A 56 5.49 21.94 2.99
N GLU A 57 6.52 21.42 2.32
CA GLU A 57 7.81 21.19 2.98
C GLU A 57 8.35 22.53 3.50
N ASP A 58 9.12 22.51 4.60
CA ASP A 58 9.51 23.70 5.39
C ASP A 58 10.22 24.82 4.58
N SER A 59 10.62 24.53 3.33
CA SER A 59 11.27 25.45 2.38
C SER A 59 10.40 25.91 1.20
N GLU A 60 9.17 25.42 1.06
CA GLU A 60 8.29 25.73 -0.08
C GLU A 60 7.15 26.69 0.31
N ILE A 61 6.99 27.79 -0.45
CA ILE A 61 5.77 28.61 -0.41
C ILE A 61 4.73 27.87 -1.26
N GLY A 62 3.76 27.23 -0.62
CA GLY A 62 2.72 26.48 -1.32
C GLY A 62 1.52 26.17 -0.45
N ASP A 63 0.39 25.85 -1.08
CA ASP A 63 -0.80 25.42 -0.36
C ASP A 63 -0.65 23.97 0.13
N PRO A 64 -1.17 23.65 1.32
CA PRO A 64 -1.18 22.28 1.80
C PRO A 64 -2.03 21.38 0.89
N ILE A 65 -1.51 20.20 0.59
CA ILE A 65 -2.16 19.22 -0.29
C ILE A 65 -3.06 18.32 0.54
N SER A 66 -4.33 18.20 0.17
CA SER A 66 -5.25 17.23 0.76
C SER A 66 -5.27 15.96 -0.09
N LEU A 67 -5.09 14.80 0.54
CA LEU A 67 -5.02 13.49 -0.10
C LEU A 67 -6.00 12.53 0.58
N CYS A 68 -6.61 11.64 -0.20
CA CYS A 68 -7.23 10.43 0.31
C CYS A 68 -6.18 9.32 0.41
N LEU A 69 -6.02 8.72 1.58
CA LEU A 69 -5.20 7.53 1.74
C LEU A 69 -6.08 6.30 1.90
N GLU A 70 -5.79 5.28 1.11
CA GLU A 70 -6.32 3.92 1.22
C GLU A 70 -5.19 3.00 1.69
N ILE A 71 -5.36 2.39 2.86
CA ILE A 71 -4.40 1.45 3.46
C ILE A 71 -4.99 0.05 3.35
N GLU A 72 -4.29 -0.82 2.62
CA GLU A 72 -4.58 -2.25 2.56
C GLU A 72 -3.80 -2.97 3.67
N ASP A 73 -4.49 -3.54 4.64
CA ASP A 73 -3.91 -4.43 5.63
C ASP A 73 -4.09 -5.89 5.18
N LEU A 74 -3.00 -6.53 4.76
CA LEU A 74 -3.04 -7.94 4.35
C LEU A 74 -3.04 -8.87 5.58
N PRO A 75 -3.64 -10.07 5.47
CA PRO A 75 -3.55 -11.07 6.53
C PRO A 75 -2.10 -11.43 6.84
N GLY A 76 -1.87 -12.05 8.00
CA GLY A 76 -0.55 -12.60 8.35
C GLY A 76 -0.07 -13.62 7.31
N ILE A 77 1.12 -13.42 6.76
CA ILE A 77 1.68 -14.30 5.72
C ILE A 77 2.70 -15.23 6.37
N GLU A 78 2.38 -16.51 6.48
CA GLU A 78 3.40 -17.48 6.91
C GLU A 78 4.41 -17.71 5.78
N SER A 79 5.67 -17.93 6.14
CA SER A 79 6.76 -18.10 5.18
C SER A 79 6.53 -19.26 4.21
N SER A 80 5.80 -20.29 4.64
CA SER A 80 5.39 -21.44 3.84
C SER A 80 4.45 -21.09 2.67
N TYR A 81 3.68 -19.99 2.79
CA TYR A 81 2.75 -19.53 1.75
C TYR A 81 3.38 -18.56 0.75
N ILE A 82 4.65 -18.18 0.94
CA ILE A 82 5.36 -17.27 0.03
C ILE A 82 5.82 -18.05 -1.21
N ASN A 83 4.97 -18.05 -2.23
CA ASN A 83 5.26 -18.62 -3.55
C ASN A 83 4.96 -17.60 -4.66
N ASP A 84 5.32 -17.92 -5.90
CA ASP A 84 5.15 -16.98 -7.01
C ASP A 84 3.69 -16.56 -7.23
N GLN A 85 2.72 -17.43 -6.91
CA GLN A 85 1.30 -17.09 -6.96
C GLN A 85 0.90 -16.03 -5.93
N PHE A 86 1.42 -16.15 -4.70
CA PHE A 86 1.24 -15.15 -3.65
C PHE A 86 1.82 -13.81 -4.09
N VAL A 87 3.07 -13.83 -4.54
CA VAL A 87 3.81 -12.62 -4.92
C VAL A 87 3.13 -11.95 -6.12
N ASN A 88 2.71 -12.70 -7.14
CA ASN A 88 1.93 -12.17 -8.28
C ASN A 88 0.54 -11.65 -7.90
N ARG A 89 -0.04 -12.11 -6.79
CA ARG A 89 -1.35 -11.63 -6.34
C ARG A 89 -1.26 -10.33 -5.55
N TYR A 90 -0.27 -10.23 -4.68
CA TYR A 90 -0.19 -9.13 -3.69
C TYR A 90 0.90 -8.11 -4.01
N PHE A 91 1.88 -8.40 -4.86
CA PHE A 91 2.93 -7.44 -5.23
C PHE A 91 2.77 -6.95 -6.67
N ASN A 92 1.72 -7.39 -7.38
CA ASN A 92 1.47 -6.93 -8.74
C ASN A 92 1.18 -5.42 -8.75
N MET A 93 1.95 -4.73 -9.59
CA MET A 93 1.92 -3.29 -9.81
C MET A 93 1.27 -2.91 -11.14
N ALA A 94 0.71 -3.89 -11.86
CA ALA A 94 0.12 -3.70 -13.17
C ALA A 94 -0.93 -2.57 -13.11
N ARG A 95 -0.71 -1.58 -13.97
CA ARG A 95 -1.71 -0.55 -14.24
C ARG A 95 -2.70 -1.12 -15.24
N ARG A 96 -3.97 -0.79 -15.04
CA ARG A 96 -5.00 -1.01 -16.04
C ARG A 96 -5.15 0.28 -16.81
N GLU A 97 -5.20 0.18 -18.15
CA GLU A 97 -5.63 1.30 -18.96
C GLU A 97 -7.04 1.69 -18.54
N LEU A 98 -7.19 2.94 -18.12
CA LEU A 98 -8.48 3.48 -17.71
C LEU A 98 -9.14 4.09 -18.94
N PHE A 99 -10.26 3.51 -19.33
CA PHE A 99 -11.11 4.02 -20.39
C PHE A 99 -12.05 5.06 -19.81
N ILE A 100 -11.89 6.32 -20.20
CA ILE A 100 -12.76 7.41 -19.76
C ILE A 100 -13.89 7.55 -20.79
N PRO A 101 -15.17 7.39 -20.38
CA PRO A 101 -16.30 7.65 -21.26
C PRO A 101 -16.31 9.11 -21.75
N PRO A 102 -16.75 9.37 -22.99
CA PRO A 102 -16.92 10.73 -23.51
C PRO A 102 -17.76 11.60 -22.56
N GLY A 103 -17.36 12.86 -22.37
CA GLY A 103 -18.07 13.81 -21.53
C GLY A 103 -17.85 13.68 -20.01
N THR A 104 -16.98 12.78 -19.54
CA THR A 104 -16.63 12.68 -18.11
C THR A 104 -15.80 13.89 -17.67
N LYS A 105 -16.41 14.79 -16.89
CA LYS A 105 -15.75 16.02 -16.37
C LYS A 105 -15.02 15.81 -15.05
N ASP A 106 -15.50 14.87 -14.22
CA ASP A 106 -14.95 14.61 -12.88
C ASP A 106 -14.33 13.22 -12.78
N ILE A 107 -13.02 13.20 -12.52
CA ILE A 107 -12.19 12.00 -12.32
C ILE A 107 -11.99 11.82 -10.81
N ILE A 108 -13.09 11.56 -10.09
CA ILE A 108 -13.05 11.30 -8.65
C ILE A 108 -12.51 9.87 -8.44
N PRO A 109 -11.53 9.64 -7.54
CA PRO A 109 -10.88 8.34 -7.42
C PRO A 109 -11.84 7.16 -7.24
N PHE A 110 -12.90 7.32 -6.46
CA PHE A 110 -13.86 6.26 -6.16
C PHE A 110 -14.81 5.91 -7.32
N LYS A 111 -14.90 6.76 -8.35
CA LYS A 111 -15.71 6.49 -9.55
C LYS A 111 -14.97 5.59 -10.54
N ILE A 112 -13.63 5.64 -10.51
CA ILE A 112 -12.77 5.03 -11.53
C ILE A 112 -12.23 3.69 -11.04
N TRP A 113 -11.92 3.60 -9.74
CA TRP A 113 -11.37 2.40 -9.16
C TRP A 113 -12.48 1.51 -8.61
N ARG A 114 -12.45 0.22 -8.96
CA ARG A 114 -13.34 -0.77 -8.33
C ARG A 114 -13.01 -0.83 -6.84
N PRO A 115 -14.02 -0.77 -5.95
CA PRO A 115 -13.79 -0.94 -4.54
C PRO A 115 -13.21 -2.34 -4.27
N PRO A 116 -12.30 -2.49 -3.31
CA PRO A 116 -11.82 -3.80 -2.89
C PRO A 116 -13.01 -4.64 -2.38
N LYS A 117 -13.13 -5.89 -2.84
CA LYS A 117 -14.14 -6.83 -2.31
C LYS A 117 -13.54 -7.53 -1.09
N VAL A 118 -13.85 -7.00 0.10
CA VAL A 118 -13.55 -7.66 1.39
C VAL A 118 -14.58 -8.78 1.58
N PRO A 119 -14.14 -10.04 1.81
CA PRO A 119 -15.08 -11.15 2.00
C PRO A 119 -15.82 -11.00 3.34
N LEU A 120 -17.15 -10.92 3.28
CA LEU A 120 -18.04 -10.84 4.44
C LEU A 120 -18.57 -12.22 4.86
N ALA A 121 -18.35 -13.26 4.04
CA ALA A 121 -18.81 -14.63 4.30
C ALA A 121 -17.79 -15.68 3.84
N ALA A 122 -17.84 -16.87 4.45
CA ALA A 122 -17.02 -18.01 4.06
C ALA A 122 -17.26 -18.38 2.58
N GLY A 123 -16.18 -18.57 1.81
CA GLY A 123 -16.25 -18.87 0.37
C GLY A 123 -16.15 -17.65 -0.56
N GLN A 124 -16.27 -16.42 -0.03
CA GLN A 124 -16.02 -15.22 -0.82
C GLN A 124 -14.51 -15.04 -1.05
N LYS A 125 -14.10 -14.82 -2.31
CA LYS A 125 -12.70 -14.56 -2.66
C LYS A 125 -12.39 -13.09 -2.38
N TYR A 126 -11.37 -12.84 -1.56
CA TYR A 126 -10.80 -11.50 -1.43
C TYR A 126 -10.26 -11.02 -2.78
N LEU A 127 -10.66 -9.82 -3.21
CA LEU A 127 -10.01 -9.13 -4.32
C LEU A 127 -9.07 -8.06 -3.76
N PRO A 128 -7.73 -8.33 -3.76
CA PRO A 128 -6.77 -7.33 -3.32
C PRO A 128 -6.83 -6.07 -4.17
N LEU A 129 -6.33 -4.98 -3.60
CA LEU A 129 -6.04 -3.74 -4.31
C LEU A 129 -4.86 -3.99 -5.25
N THR A 130 -5.06 -4.70 -6.35
CA THR A 130 -3.98 -5.08 -7.26
C THR A 130 -3.52 -3.92 -8.15
N GLN A 131 -4.18 -2.77 -8.09
CA GLN A 131 -4.03 -1.70 -9.07
C GLN A 131 -3.61 -0.38 -8.42
N GLY A 132 -2.55 0.22 -8.97
CA GLY A 132 -2.11 1.55 -8.56
C GLY A 132 -1.59 1.60 -7.11
N ARG A 133 -1.04 0.51 -6.59
CA ARG A 133 -0.26 0.55 -5.33
C ARG A 133 0.87 1.57 -5.51
N MET A 134 1.03 2.47 -4.55
CA MET A 134 2.06 3.51 -4.60
C MET A 134 3.10 3.32 -3.51
N GLY A 135 2.73 2.66 -2.42
CA GLY A 135 3.62 2.38 -1.30
C GLY A 135 3.44 0.97 -0.72
N PHE A 136 4.53 0.43 -0.18
CA PHE A 136 4.54 -0.80 0.60
C PHE A 136 5.27 -0.58 1.93
N ILE A 137 4.67 -1.08 3.01
CA ILE A 137 5.30 -1.11 4.33
C ILE A 137 5.42 -2.58 4.76
N PHE A 138 6.67 -3.06 4.82
CA PHE A 138 7.01 -4.41 5.27
C PHE A 138 7.21 -4.39 6.78
N VAL A 139 6.27 -4.98 7.53
CA VAL A 139 6.19 -4.90 8.99
C VAL A 139 6.69 -6.21 9.62
N CYS A 140 7.66 -6.11 10.52
CA CYS A 140 8.05 -7.21 11.41
C CYS A 140 7.84 -6.84 12.88
N ASP A 141 7.70 -7.87 13.72
CA ASP A 141 7.89 -7.72 15.17
C ASP A 141 9.39 -7.83 15.47
N ILE A 142 9.97 -6.78 16.06
CA ILE A 142 11.41 -6.73 16.36
C ILE A 142 11.83 -7.77 17.41
N ASN A 143 10.89 -8.29 18.20
CA ASN A 143 11.15 -9.28 19.24
C ASN A 143 11.06 -10.72 18.72
N ASP A 144 10.69 -10.91 17.45
CA ASP A 144 10.52 -12.21 16.82
C ASP A 144 11.48 -12.36 15.63
N ILE A 145 12.49 -13.20 15.81
CA ILE A 145 13.51 -13.44 14.78
C ILE A 145 12.92 -14.08 13.52
N ASP A 146 11.87 -14.90 13.64
CA ASP A 146 11.24 -15.52 12.49
C ASP A 146 10.38 -14.51 11.74
N SER A 147 9.81 -13.52 12.46
CA SER A 147 9.18 -12.37 11.83
C SER A 147 10.16 -11.55 10.98
N ILE A 148 11.41 -11.43 11.41
CA ILE A 148 12.46 -10.70 10.68
C ILE A 148 12.87 -11.48 9.43
N LYS A 149 13.17 -12.78 9.56
CA LYS A 149 13.50 -13.65 8.41
C LYS A 149 12.40 -13.65 7.36
N ALA A 150 11.14 -13.66 7.78
CA ALA A 150 9.99 -13.62 6.88
C ALA A 150 9.96 -12.33 6.05
N ILE A 151 10.25 -11.16 6.67
CA ILE A 151 10.34 -9.89 5.95
C ILE A 151 11.55 -9.85 5.00
N GLU A 152 12.70 -10.39 5.41
CA GLU A 152 13.88 -10.51 4.53
C GLU A 152 13.53 -11.29 3.26
N LEU A 153 12.87 -12.44 3.41
CA LEU A 153 12.42 -13.29 2.31
C LEU A 153 11.36 -12.61 1.44
N LEU A 154 10.34 -12.00 2.06
CA LEU A 154 9.27 -11.29 1.34
C LEU A 154 9.85 -10.15 0.50
N TYR A 155 10.79 -9.38 1.05
CA TYR A 155 11.38 -8.26 0.34
C TYR A 155 12.29 -8.71 -0.81
N GLN A 156 13.08 -9.78 -0.63
CA GLN A 156 13.86 -10.36 -1.73
C GLN A 156 12.97 -10.82 -2.89
N LYS A 157 11.85 -11.48 -2.58
CA LYS A 157 10.84 -11.85 -3.58
C LYS A 157 10.22 -10.62 -4.26
N PHE A 158 9.92 -9.58 -3.49
CA PHE A 158 9.44 -8.31 -4.04
C PHE A 158 10.42 -7.69 -5.04
N GLN A 159 11.72 -7.64 -4.71
CA GLN A 159 12.73 -7.09 -5.62
C GLN A 159 12.82 -7.88 -6.93
N SER A 160 12.82 -9.22 -6.85
CA SER A 160 12.89 -10.05 -8.07
C SER A 160 11.77 -9.75 -9.07
N ILE A 161 10.55 -9.46 -8.59
CA ILE A 161 9.44 -9.05 -9.48
C ILE A 161 9.63 -7.62 -9.98
N SER A 162 10.02 -6.70 -9.10
CA SER A 162 10.23 -5.31 -9.49
C SER A 162 11.35 -5.13 -10.53
N GLU A 163 12.33 -6.03 -10.57
CA GLU A 163 13.40 -6.04 -11.58
C GLU A 163 12.93 -6.61 -12.93
N LEU A 164 12.00 -7.58 -12.90
CA LEU A 164 11.42 -8.20 -14.10
C LEU A 164 10.30 -7.36 -14.73
N SER A 165 9.69 -6.44 -13.97
CA SER A 165 8.62 -5.59 -14.49
C SER A 165 9.18 -4.57 -15.50
N ILE A 166 8.64 -4.59 -16.71
CA ILE A 166 9.00 -3.67 -17.81
C ILE A 166 8.68 -2.20 -17.46
N SER A 167 7.78 -1.96 -16.50
CA SER A 167 7.44 -0.62 -16.05
C SER A 167 8.60 0.03 -15.29
N SER A 168 9.02 1.23 -15.70
CA SER A 168 10.00 2.07 -14.99
C SER A 168 9.52 2.61 -13.64
N ILE A 169 8.26 2.32 -13.27
CA ILE A 169 7.58 2.86 -12.10
C ILE A 169 7.84 1.96 -10.89
N LYS A 170 8.55 2.48 -9.90
CA LYS A 170 8.83 1.79 -8.63
C LYS A 170 8.02 2.40 -7.48
N PRO A 171 7.33 1.59 -6.66
CA PRO A 171 6.63 2.09 -5.48
C PRO A 171 7.61 2.55 -4.40
N VAL A 172 7.14 3.38 -3.48
CA VAL A 172 7.88 3.74 -2.27
C VAL A 172 7.81 2.56 -1.30
N VAL A 173 8.95 2.05 -0.86
CA VAL A 173 9.00 0.88 0.04
C VAL A 173 9.72 1.21 1.33
N PHE A 174 9.08 0.93 2.46
CA PHE A 174 9.67 1.03 3.80
C PHE A 174 9.70 -0.32 4.51
N LEU A 175 10.72 -0.52 5.33
CA LEU A 175 10.72 -1.54 6.38
C LEU A 175 10.22 -0.91 7.68
N CYS A 176 9.47 -1.68 8.47
CA CYS A 176 8.91 -1.25 9.74
C CYS A 176 9.20 -2.31 10.81
N ALA A 177 10.19 -2.04 11.66
CA ALA A 177 10.46 -2.79 12.87
C ALA A 177 9.51 -2.30 13.97
N ASN A 178 8.39 -3.02 14.15
CA ASN A 178 7.35 -2.67 15.11
C ASN A 178 7.61 -3.31 16.48
N LYS A 179 6.87 -2.84 17.49
CA LYS A 179 6.91 -3.29 18.89
C LYS A 179 8.23 -2.99 19.59
N VAL A 180 8.86 -1.86 19.26
CA VAL A 180 10.06 -1.38 19.96
C VAL A 180 9.79 -0.94 21.39
N ASP A 181 8.53 -0.93 21.82
CA ASP A 181 8.10 -0.75 23.21
C ASP A 181 8.32 -2.00 24.08
N LYS A 182 8.48 -3.18 23.48
CA LYS A 182 8.67 -4.43 24.22
C LYS A 182 10.15 -4.71 24.43
N ASP A 183 10.50 -5.05 25.67
CA ASP A 183 11.75 -5.68 26.14
C ASP A 183 13.05 -5.20 25.48
N THR A 184 13.31 -3.90 25.59
CA THR A 184 14.50 -3.22 25.03
C THR A 184 15.82 -3.60 25.68
N GLU A 185 15.81 -4.27 26.84
CA GLU A 185 17.02 -4.60 27.62
C GLU A 185 17.53 -6.04 27.40
N THR A 186 16.90 -6.79 26.50
CA THR A 186 17.32 -8.16 26.20
C THR A 186 18.39 -8.18 25.10
N LYS A 187 19.42 -9.02 25.25
CA LYS A 187 20.43 -9.24 24.20
C LYS A 187 19.80 -9.64 22.85
N ASN A 188 18.67 -10.31 22.88
CA ASN A 188 17.94 -10.72 21.69
C ASN A 188 17.36 -9.51 20.92
N PHE A 189 16.85 -8.50 21.63
CA PHE A 189 16.36 -7.28 21.01
C PHE A 189 17.48 -6.54 20.26
N GLU A 190 18.63 -6.35 20.88
CA GLU A 190 19.78 -5.67 20.26
C GLU A 190 20.30 -6.42 19.03
N LEU A 191 20.40 -7.75 19.10
CA LEU A 191 20.80 -8.59 17.97
C LEU A 191 19.81 -8.51 16.81
N ASN A 192 18.51 -8.57 17.12
CA ASN A 192 17.44 -8.46 16.11
C ASN A 192 17.43 -7.07 15.46
N LEU A 193 17.65 -6.02 16.26
CA LEU A 193 17.74 -4.65 15.79
C LEU A 193 18.92 -4.45 14.85
N PHE A 194 20.10 -4.92 15.25
CA PHE A 194 21.29 -4.89 14.41
C PHE A 194 21.06 -5.62 13.08
N ARG A 195 20.43 -6.81 13.12
CA ARG A 195 20.14 -7.60 11.92
C ARG A 195 19.24 -6.86 10.94
N ILE A 196 18.13 -6.28 11.40
CA ILE A 196 17.21 -5.58 10.49
C ILE A 196 17.78 -4.26 9.98
N GLU A 197 18.63 -3.59 10.76
CA GLU A 197 19.38 -2.39 10.33
C GLU A 197 20.41 -2.71 9.26
N ASP A 198 21.20 -3.78 9.46
CA ASP A 198 22.14 -4.28 8.46
C ASP A 198 21.42 -4.65 7.15
N PHE A 199 20.32 -5.39 7.26
CA PHE A 199 19.51 -5.75 6.11
C PHE A 199 18.97 -4.51 5.38
N ALA A 200 18.37 -3.56 6.10
CA ALA A 200 17.87 -2.31 5.53
C ALA A 200 18.96 -1.52 4.80
N SER A 201 20.16 -1.47 5.39
CA SER A 201 21.32 -0.79 4.83
C SER A 201 21.82 -1.46 3.55
N ARG A 202 21.95 -2.79 3.54
CA ARG A 202 22.37 -3.56 2.36
C ARG A 202 21.38 -3.45 1.20
N MET A 203 20.09 -3.39 1.51
CA MET A 203 19.04 -3.29 0.50
C MET A 203 18.67 -1.85 0.11
N PHE A 204 19.30 -0.84 0.72
CA PHE A 204 19.01 0.59 0.54
C PHE A 204 17.53 0.95 0.78
N ILE A 205 16.92 0.38 1.82
CA ILE A 205 15.53 0.63 2.20
C ILE A 205 15.49 1.45 3.49
N ARG A 206 14.58 2.43 3.55
CA ARG A 206 14.34 3.17 4.79
C ARG A 206 13.68 2.26 5.84
N LEU A 207 14.33 2.15 7.00
CA LEU A 207 13.82 1.43 8.17
C LEU A 207 13.18 2.39 9.18
N TRP A 208 11.95 2.06 9.58
CA TRP A 208 11.22 2.74 10.64
C TRP A 208 11.12 1.88 11.89
N LYS A 209 11.64 2.39 13.00
CA LYS A 209 11.47 1.80 14.34
C LYS A 209 10.20 2.33 14.94
N THR A 210 9.17 1.49 15.09
CA THR A 210 7.83 1.93 15.45
C THR A 210 7.26 1.15 16.64
N SER A 211 6.26 1.74 17.26
CA SER A 211 5.44 1.07 18.26
C SER A 211 3.99 1.45 18.03
N ALA A 212 3.18 0.49 17.59
CA ALA A 212 1.73 0.68 17.50
C ALA A 212 1.07 0.88 18.87
N LEU A 213 1.69 0.39 19.95
CA LEU A 213 1.18 0.58 21.31
C LEU A 213 1.32 2.04 21.78
N THR A 214 2.50 2.63 21.59
CA THR A 214 2.82 3.99 22.07
C THR A 214 2.57 5.06 21.01
N GLY A 215 2.38 4.66 19.75
CA GLY A 215 2.32 5.54 18.59
C GLY A 215 3.66 6.08 18.11
N LYS A 216 4.78 5.63 18.71
CA LYS A 216 6.13 6.04 18.32
C LYS A 216 6.33 5.85 16.82
N ASN A 217 6.67 6.95 16.16
CA ASN A 217 6.99 7.05 14.74
C ASN A 217 5.90 6.63 13.73
N ILE A 218 4.70 6.23 14.16
CA ILE A 218 3.65 5.78 13.23
C ILE A 218 3.20 6.91 12.30
N ARG A 219 2.84 8.08 12.85
CA ARG A 219 2.42 9.24 12.03
C ARG A 219 3.55 9.76 11.15
N HIS A 220 4.78 9.79 11.67
CA HIS A 220 5.95 10.24 10.92
C HIS A 220 6.26 9.31 9.74
N MET A 221 6.21 8.00 9.94
CA MET A 221 6.41 7.00 8.89
C MET A 221 5.42 7.18 7.74
N PHE A 222 4.12 7.27 8.03
CA PHE A 222 3.12 7.48 6.98
C PHE A 222 3.29 8.84 6.30
N ARG A 223 3.53 9.91 7.05
CA ARG A 223 3.72 11.26 6.48
C ARG A 223 4.91 11.30 5.52
N ASP A 224 6.04 10.74 5.93
CA ASP A 224 7.24 10.66 5.11
C ASP A 224 7.02 9.82 3.83
N MET A 225 6.33 8.68 3.94
CA MET A 225 5.95 7.92 2.74
C MET A 225 5.07 8.74 1.79
N LEU A 226 4.10 9.49 2.33
CA LEU A 226 3.23 10.34 1.52
C LEU A 226 4.00 11.46 0.80
N TYR A 227 5.00 12.08 1.43
CA TYR A 227 5.86 13.06 0.75
C TYR A 227 6.68 12.43 -0.38
N LEU A 228 7.26 11.24 -0.16
CA LEU A 228 8.00 10.52 -1.21
C LEU A 228 7.08 10.12 -2.37
N ILE A 229 5.85 9.67 -2.08
CA ILE A 229 4.87 9.34 -3.12
C ILE A 229 4.45 10.59 -3.89
N ASN A 230 4.14 11.69 -3.20
CA ASN A 230 3.71 12.94 -3.82
C ASN A 230 4.78 13.56 -4.73
N SER A 231 6.06 13.39 -4.37
CA SER A 231 7.21 13.88 -5.14
C SER A 231 7.54 13.00 -6.35
N ASN A 232 7.10 11.74 -6.36
CA ASN A 232 7.35 10.82 -7.46
C ASN A 232 6.22 10.88 -8.51
N SER A 233 6.37 11.77 -9.50
CA SER A 233 5.39 12.00 -10.57
C SER A 233 5.02 10.74 -11.37
N ALA A 234 5.93 9.77 -11.51
CA ALA A 234 5.68 8.52 -12.22
C ALA A 234 4.59 7.67 -11.53
N LEU A 235 4.52 7.73 -10.20
CA LEU A 235 3.48 7.04 -9.44
C LEU A 235 2.07 7.59 -9.72
N TRP A 236 1.96 8.83 -10.19
CA TRP A 236 0.69 9.50 -10.48
C TRP A 236 0.23 9.37 -11.94
N GLN A 237 1.06 8.80 -12.82
CA GLN A 237 0.70 8.64 -14.22
C GLN A 237 -0.50 7.70 -14.38
N ILE A 238 -1.57 8.15 -15.02
CA ILE A 238 -2.69 7.28 -15.35
C ILE A 238 -2.64 7.03 -16.85
N ASP A 239 -2.59 5.76 -17.25
CA ASP A 239 -2.70 5.38 -18.65
C ASP A 239 -4.17 5.56 -19.07
N LEU A 240 -4.48 6.75 -19.60
CA LEU A 240 -5.82 7.11 -20.06
C LEU A 240 -5.97 6.81 -21.54
N ARG A 241 -6.99 6.04 -21.91
CA ARG A 241 -7.49 5.94 -23.29
C ARG A 241 -8.87 6.58 -23.37
N TYR A 242 -8.99 7.60 -24.21
CA TYR A 242 -10.28 8.18 -24.55
C TYR A 242 -10.95 7.31 -25.61
N VAL A 243 -12.16 6.83 -25.33
CA VAL A 243 -13.00 6.19 -26.35
C VAL A 243 -13.50 7.32 -27.26
N SER A 244 -13.11 7.30 -28.53
CA SER A 244 -13.60 8.28 -29.51
C SER A 244 -15.10 8.09 -29.74
N GLU A 245 -15.86 9.18 -29.79
CA GLU A 245 -17.31 9.19 -30.06
C GLU A 245 -17.71 8.58 -31.42
N SER A 246 -16.74 8.23 -32.27
CA SER A 246 -16.95 7.79 -33.65
C SER A 246 -16.87 6.28 -33.89
N SER A 247 -16.72 5.45 -32.86
CA SER A 247 -16.69 3.99 -33.02
C SER A 247 -17.69 3.30 -32.08
N GLU A 248 -18.78 2.88 -32.71
CA GLU A 248 -19.54 1.66 -32.44
C GLU A 248 -20.80 1.75 -31.56
N SER A 249 -21.80 1.00 -32.03
CA SER A 249 -23.24 1.05 -31.82
C SER A 249 -23.70 0.80 -30.38
N GLU A 250 -24.90 1.27 -30.05
CA GLU A 250 -25.55 1.16 -28.71
C GLU A 250 -25.54 -0.27 -28.11
N GLU A 251 -25.43 -1.32 -28.94
CA GLU A 251 -25.25 -2.71 -28.50
C GLU A 251 -23.91 -2.96 -27.80
N GLU A 252 -22.80 -2.35 -28.25
CA GLU A 252 -21.48 -2.55 -27.62
C GLU A 252 -21.37 -1.79 -26.28
N ALA A 253 -22.03 -0.64 -26.17
CA ALA A 253 -22.13 0.10 -24.91
C ALA A 253 -22.98 -0.64 -23.85
N GLN A 254 -24.03 -1.35 -24.27
CA GLN A 254 -24.85 -2.18 -23.39
C GLN A 254 -24.14 -3.47 -22.99
N ASP A 255 -23.44 -4.14 -23.91
CA ASP A 255 -22.64 -5.33 -23.59
C ASP A 255 -21.44 -4.97 -22.67
N PHE A 256 -20.90 -3.76 -22.83
CA PHE A 256 -19.86 -3.17 -21.95
C PHE A 256 -20.34 -2.90 -20.52
N LEU A 257 -21.55 -2.37 -20.32
CA LEU A 257 -22.14 -2.20 -18.99
C LEU A 257 -22.45 -3.55 -18.33
N SER A 258 -22.92 -4.51 -19.12
CA SER A 258 -23.13 -5.91 -18.72
C SER A 258 -21.83 -6.56 -18.21
N GLN A 259 -20.72 -6.42 -18.92
CA GLN A 259 -19.40 -6.94 -18.52
C GLN A 259 -18.77 -6.16 -17.34
N CYS A 260 -19.15 -4.90 -17.13
CA CYS A 260 -18.75 -4.14 -15.95
C CYS A 260 -19.53 -4.53 -14.69
N LEU A 261 -20.75 -5.05 -14.83
CA LEU A 261 -21.67 -5.38 -13.73
C LEU A 261 -21.66 -6.87 -13.35
N ASN A 262 -21.25 -7.78 -14.25
CA ASN A 262 -21.17 -9.22 -13.97
C ASN A 262 -19.71 -9.67 -13.75
N ILE A 263 -19.32 -9.80 -12.46
CA ILE A 263 -18.37 -10.75 -11.79
C ILE A 263 -17.91 -10.16 -10.43
#